data_AF-A0A168M4B4-F1
#
_entry.id   AF-A0A168M4B4-F1
#
_cell.length_a   1.000
_cell.length_b   1.000
_cell.length_c   1.000
_cell.angle_alpha   90.00
_cell.angle_beta   90.00
_cell.angle_gamma   90.00
#
_symmetry.space_group_name_H-M   'P 1'
#
loop_
_entity.id
_entity.type
_entity.pdbx_description
1 polymer ?
#
loop_
_entity_poly.entity_id
_entity_poly.type
_entity_poly.pdbx_seq_one_letter_code
_entity_poly.pdbx_strand_id
1 'polypeptide(L)'
;MLKKHFKLPFGYKAKKVAALSSKNKPDLISHLPKELLQCIYQQLDSQDIEAFNQTCRSFHSVVIQPSSKAAWIMTHYGARFALYYALLAIPQHCHGDFLHMLFNRGAAVPRHVLQRLIQVYLKPVEKRRRRSSFDTFDLDAFFAQQVQLLSFDGYATILQKGHELYGRDLDLTANYHDLTSMPLSSDWYFPAPAPVDTNLRPLLKLAQTEPDLFALMDPVFTFDPVARASLWEAAFLILFDEAFRATAPTQERQAQLLNLPLSSQVRLVGPLTDQQLFCQVFANFFTKYPVGYCPSRTMHKLLALLKQYVKPSFNIDVALEHMVHANLGRSDTIESVDKFLKQK
;
A
#
# COMPACT_ATOMS: atom_id res chain seq x y z
N MET A 1 71.98 -10.02 7.01
CA MET A 1 72.42 -10.97 5.97
C MET A 1 71.25 -11.25 5.02
N LEU A 2 71.29 -10.63 3.83
CA LEU A 2 70.39 -10.89 2.71
C LEU A 2 70.93 -12.08 1.90
N LYS A 3 70.09 -13.05 1.53
CA LYS A 3 70.25 -13.81 0.28
C LYS A 3 68.88 -14.08 -0.36
N LYS A 4 68.67 -13.39 -1.48
CA LYS A 4 67.66 -13.65 -2.52
C LYS A 4 67.91 -15.02 -3.15
N HIS A 5 66.86 -15.68 -3.65
CA HIS A 5 66.86 -16.26 -5.00
C HIS A 5 65.42 -16.45 -5.52
N PHE A 6 65.08 -15.61 -6.50
CA PHE A 6 64.05 -15.83 -7.50
C PHE A 6 64.37 -17.10 -8.31
N LYS A 7 63.37 -17.95 -8.59
CA LYS A 7 63.29 -18.79 -9.80
C LYS A 7 61.84 -18.97 -10.24
N LEU A 8 61.47 -18.31 -11.33
CA LEU A 8 60.38 -18.73 -12.22
C LEU A 8 60.84 -19.95 -13.02
N PRO A 9 59.90 -20.80 -13.47
CA PRO A 9 60.05 -21.41 -14.79
C PRO A 9 58.85 -21.07 -15.67
N PHE A 10 59.10 -20.28 -16.70
CA PHE A 10 58.35 -20.35 -17.95
C PHE A 10 58.68 -21.69 -18.61
N GLY A 11 57.66 -22.47 -18.92
CA GLY A 11 57.76 -23.73 -19.67
C GLY A 11 56.46 -23.99 -20.39
N TYR A 12 56.38 -23.51 -21.63
CA TYR A 12 55.32 -23.83 -22.59
C TYR A 12 55.08 -25.34 -22.66
N LYS A 13 53.82 -25.77 -22.49
CA LYS A 13 53.33 -27.02 -23.08
C LYS A 13 52.13 -26.71 -23.96
N ALA A 14 52.29 -27.05 -25.23
CA ALA A 14 51.34 -26.88 -26.30
C ALA A 14 50.04 -27.67 -26.06
N LYS A 15 48.95 -27.02 -26.47
CA LYS A 15 47.64 -27.55 -26.89
C LYS A 15 47.46 -29.07 -26.82
N LYS A 16 46.59 -29.52 -25.92
CA LYS A 16 45.52 -30.46 -26.31
C LYS A 16 44.23 -29.68 -26.42
N VAL A 17 43.96 -29.21 -27.64
CA VAL A 17 42.60 -28.86 -28.07
C VAL A 17 41.83 -30.19 -28.09
N ALA A 18 41.15 -30.49 -26.99
CA ALA A 18 40.12 -31.50 -26.99
C ALA A 18 38.91 -30.87 -27.68
N ALA A 19 38.72 -31.27 -28.94
CA ALA A 19 37.56 -30.94 -29.73
C ALA A 19 36.28 -31.36 -28.99
N LEU A 20 35.32 -30.43 -28.96
CA LEU A 20 33.90 -30.67 -29.23
C LEU A 20 33.31 -31.92 -28.57
N SER A 21 33.03 -31.82 -27.27
CA SER A 21 31.85 -32.45 -26.67
C SER A 21 30.82 -31.34 -26.44
N SER A 22 30.22 -30.84 -27.51
CA SER A 22 28.97 -30.06 -27.46
C SER A 22 27.83 -31.01 -27.05
N LYS A 23 27.84 -31.42 -25.78
CA LYS A 23 26.61 -31.87 -25.13
C LYS A 23 25.88 -30.59 -24.77
N ASN A 24 24.91 -30.21 -25.63
CA ASN A 24 23.93 -29.16 -25.41
C ASN A 24 23.31 -29.32 -24.02
N LYS A 25 23.94 -28.72 -23.01
CA LYS A 25 23.20 -28.28 -21.84
C LYS A 25 22.45 -27.05 -22.32
N PRO A 26 21.12 -26.96 -22.12
CA PRO A 26 20.43 -25.72 -22.43
C PRO A 26 21.16 -24.60 -21.69
N ASP A 27 21.50 -23.52 -22.39
CA ASP A 27 22.04 -22.31 -21.75
C ASP A 27 20.97 -21.81 -20.78
N LEU A 28 21.11 -22.19 -19.51
CA LEU A 28 20.15 -21.84 -18.49
C LEU A 28 20.27 -20.35 -18.21
N ILE A 29 19.12 -19.67 -18.11
CA ILE A 29 19.03 -18.24 -17.75
C ILE A 29 19.85 -17.93 -16.49
N SER A 30 19.96 -18.88 -15.54
CA SER A 30 20.75 -18.74 -14.30
C SER A 30 22.25 -18.54 -14.49
N HIS A 31 22.80 -18.80 -15.68
CA HIS A 31 24.20 -18.59 -16.03
C HIS A 31 24.48 -17.21 -16.67
N LEU A 32 23.45 -16.39 -16.89
CA LEU A 32 23.65 -15.03 -17.36
C LEU A 32 24.46 -14.19 -16.35
N PRO A 33 25.22 -13.18 -16.82
CA PRO A 33 25.82 -12.16 -15.97
C PRO A 33 24.81 -11.57 -14.97
N LYS A 34 25.28 -11.23 -13.77
CA LYS A 34 24.43 -10.73 -12.69
C LYS A 34 23.66 -9.48 -13.08
N GLU A 35 24.24 -8.64 -13.93
CA GLU A 35 23.65 -7.43 -14.47
C GLU A 35 22.42 -7.75 -15.31
N LEU A 36 22.48 -8.79 -16.16
CA LEU A 36 21.33 -9.25 -16.95
C LEU A 36 20.26 -9.88 -16.06
N LEU A 37 20.66 -10.65 -15.06
CA LEU A 37 19.72 -11.22 -14.08
C LEU A 37 19.03 -10.13 -13.27
N GLN A 38 19.74 -9.04 -12.95
CA GLN A 38 19.16 -7.88 -12.30
C GLN A 38 18.16 -7.15 -13.23
N CYS A 39 18.48 -7.00 -14.51
CA CYS A 39 17.52 -6.45 -15.49
C CYS A 39 16.27 -7.32 -15.61
N ILE A 40 16.41 -8.65 -15.62
CA ILE A 40 15.26 -9.57 -15.62
C ILE A 40 14.45 -9.38 -14.33
N TYR A 41 15.11 -9.42 -13.17
CA TYR A 41 14.46 -9.22 -11.87
C TYR A 41 13.68 -7.90 -11.80
N GLN A 42 14.25 -6.80 -12.31
CA GLN A 42 13.62 -5.49 -12.36
C GLN A 42 12.34 -5.43 -13.19
N GLN A 43 12.11 -6.39 -14.10
CA GLN A 43 10.91 -6.45 -14.96
C GLN A 43 9.87 -7.44 -14.45
N LEU A 44 10.14 -8.15 -13.35
CA LEU A 44 9.19 -9.12 -12.79
C LEU A 44 8.06 -8.43 -12.05
N ASP A 45 6.85 -8.93 -12.24
CA ASP A 45 5.71 -8.55 -11.42
C ASP A 45 5.89 -9.05 -9.98
N SER A 46 5.20 -8.38 -9.04
CA SER A 46 5.30 -8.70 -7.61
C SER A 46 4.98 -10.16 -7.28
N GLN A 47 4.12 -10.81 -8.07
CA GLN A 47 3.70 -12.20 -7.92
C GLN A 47 4.80 -13.19 -8.32
N ASP A 48 5.68 -12.82 -9.25
CA ASP A 48 6.71 -13.69 -9.81
C ASP A 48 8.04 -13.63 -9.02
N ILE A 49 8.21 -12.61 -8.18
CA ILE A 49 9.44 -12.42 -7.39
C ILE A 49 9.75 -13.62 -6.52
N GLU A 50 8.73 -14.20 -5.87
CA GLU A 50 8.95 -15.31 -4.96
C GLU A 50 9.35 -16.58 -5.72
N ALA A 51 8.69 -16.84 -6.86
CA ALA A 51 9.08 -17.93 -7.74
C ALA A 51 10.52 -17.75 -8.25
N PHE A 52 10.88 -16.53 -8.69
CA PHE A 52 12.25 -16.22 -9.13
C PHE A 52 13.27 -16.41 -8.01
N ASN A 53 12.98 -15.91 -6.80
CA ASN A 53 13.80 -16.04 -5.60
C ASN A 53 14.06 -17.52 -5.24
N GLN A 54 13.04 -18.36 -5.31
CA GLN A 54 13.12 -19.78 -4.93
C GLN A 54 13.69 -20.70 -6.03
N THR A 55 13.77 -20.23 -7.28
CA THR A 55 14.17 -21.09 -8.42
C THR A 55 15.61 -21.58 -8.32
N CYS A 56 16.58 -20.71 -8.00
CA CYS A 56 17.98 -21.10 -7.87
C CYS A 56 18.82 -20.11 -7.04
N ARG A 57 20.02 -20.54 -6.62
CA ARG A 57 20.97 -19.70 -5.85
C ARG A 57 21.38 -18.42 -6.56
N SER A 58 21.50 -18.45 -7.89
CA SER A 58 21.88 -17.28 -8.69
C SER A 58 20.82 -16.20 -8.61
N PHE A 59 19.55 -16.57 -8.84
CA PHE A 59 18.41 -15.66 -8.73
C PHE A 59 18.20 -15.16 -7.31
N HIS A 60 18.27 -16.06 -6.31
CA HIS A 60 18.25 -15.67 -4.90
C HIS A 60 19.30 -14.59 -4.59
N SER A 61 20.53 -14.76 -5.09
CA SER A 61 21.61 -13.78 -4.88
C SER A 61 21.33 -12.40 -5.48
N VAL A 62 20.52 -12.32 -6.54
CA VAL A 62 20.08 -11.06 -7.13
C VAL A 62 18.96 -10.44 -6.30
N VAL A 63 17.98 -11.25 -5.87
CA VAL A 63 16.83 -10.78 -5.07
C VAL A 63 17.26 -10.20 -3.72
N ILE A 64 18.25 -10.80 -3.05
CA ILE A 64 18.73 -10.30 -1.75
C ILE A 64 19.55 -9.01 -1.86
N GLN A 65 20.03 -8.63 -3.04
CA GLN A 65 20.86 -7.44 -3.19
C GLN A 65 20.04 -6.16 -3.00
N PRO A 66 20.45 -5.25 -2.10
CA PRO A 66 19.76 -3.98 -1.88
C PRO A 66 19.63 -3.13 -3.15
N SER A 67 20.66 -3.13 -4.01
CA SER A 67 20.66 -2.40 -5.29
C SER A 67 19.63 -2.95 -6.29
N SER A 68 19.43 -4.27 -6.32
CA SER A 68 18.40 -4.92 -7.14
C SER A 68 17.01 -4.55 -6.64
N LYS A 69 16.78 -4.66 -5.32
CA LYS A 69 15.49 -4.25 -4.71
C LYS A 69 15.18 -2.79 -4.96
N ALA A 70 16.15 -1.89 -4.75
CA ALA A 70 15.97 -0.46 -5.00
C ALA A 70 15.64 -0.18 -6.48
N ALA A 71 16.28 -0.90 -7.42
CA ALA A 71 15.98 -0.74 -8.83
C ALA A 71 14.57 -1.26 -9.18
N TRP A 72 14.17 -2.43 -8.66
CA TRP A 72 12.82 -2.96 -8.86
C TRP A 72 11.75 -2.01 -8.33
N ILE A 73 11.91 -1.48 -7.11
CA ILE A 73 10.99 -0.50 -6.52
C ILE A 73 10.86 0.75 -7.40
N MET A 74 11.98 1.25 -7.92
CA MET A 74 11.98 2.42 -8.80
C MET A 74 11.30 2.16 -10.14
N THR A 75 11.50 0.97 -10.74
CA THR A 75 10.84 0.59 -11.99
C THR A 75 9.32 0.48 -11.83
N HIS A 76 8.85 -0.12 -10.73
CA HIS A 76 7.43 -0.44 -10.55
C HIS A 76 6.60 0.71 -9.97
N TYR A 77 7.18 1.49 -9.06
CA TYR A 77 6.45 2.54 -8.35
C TYR A 77 6.91 3.96 -8.70
N GLY A 78 8.01 4.08 -9.44
CA GLY A 78 8.57 5.37 -9.83
C GLY A 78 9.19 6.15 -8.66
N ALA A 79 9.85 7.25 -9.02
CA ALA A 79 10.54 8.14 -8.08
C ALA A 79 9.63 8.64 -6.94
N ARG A 80 8.37 8.93 -7.24
CA ARG A 80 7.41 9.55 -6.32
C ARG A 80 6.99 8.63 -5.18
N PHE A 81 6.80 7.34 -5.45
CA PHE A 81 6.23 6.40 -4.49
C PHE A 81 7.23 5.40 -3.93
N ALA A 82 8.44 5.32 -4.49
CA ALA A 82 9.47 4.38 -4.08
C ALA A 82 9.76 4.41 -2.57
N LEU A 83 9.97 5.60 -1.98
CA LEU A 83 10.22 5.73 -0.55
C LEU A 83 8.99 5.30 0.27
N TYR A 84 7.80 5.69 -0.15
CA TYR A 84 6.57 5.36 0.57
C TYR A 84 6.30 3.86 0.57
N TYR A 85 6.46 3.21 -0.58
CA TYR A 85 6.42 1.76 -0.70
C TYR A 85 7.44 1.10 0.23
N ALA A 86 8.70 1.56 0.20
CA ALA A 86 9.77 0.97 1.00
C ALA A 86 9.46 1.03 2.51
N LEU A 87 8.96 2.17 2.99
CA LEU A 87 8.57 2.37 4.38
C LEU A 87 7.36 1.51 4.80
N LEU A 88 6.46 1.18 3.89
CA LEU A 88 5.29 0.35 4.19
C LEU A 88 5.55 -1.15 4.06
N ALA A 89 6.23 -1.57 3.00
CA ALA A 89 6.35 -2.98 2.64
C ALA A 89 7.61 -3.64 3.20
N ILE A 90 8.71 -2.89 3.33
CA ILE A 90 10.03 -3.40 3.74
C ILE A 90 10.77 -2.46 4.71
N PRO A 91 10.13 -1.93 5.76
CA PRO A 91 10.76 -0.96 6.67
C PRO A 91 12.07 -1.45 7.29
N GLN A 92 12.19 -2.76 7.54
CA GLN A 92 13.40 -3.40 8.06
C GLN A 92 14.61 -3.36 7.12
N HIS A 93 14.38 -3.15 5.82
CA HIS A 93 15.45 -2.98 4.82
C HIS A 93 15.82 -1.51 4.61
N CYS A 94 15.07 -0.57 5.20
CA CYS A 94 15.30 0.87 5.04
C CYS A 94 16.42 1.37 5.97
N HIS A 95 17.64 0.85 5.83
CA HIS A 95 18.84 1.40 6.46
C HIS A 95 19.53 2.43 5.54
N GLY A 96 20.50 3.19 6.07
CA GLY A 96 21.14 4.30 5.36
C GLY A 96 21.67 3.92 3.97
N ASP A 97 22.43 2.83 3.86
CA ASP A 97 22.96 2.37 2.57
C ASP A 97 21.86 2.09 1.52
N PHE A 98 20.79 1.41 1.92
CA PHE A 98 19.67 1.13 1.00
C PHE A 98 18.96 2.41 0.58
N LEU A 99 18.73 3.32 1.53
CA LEU A 99 18.07 4.60 1.26
C LEU A 99 18.94 5.50 0.37
N HIS A 100 20.26 5.53 0.57
CA HIS A 100 21.19 6.18 -0.35
C HIS A 100 21.12 5.56 -1.75
N MET A 101 21.06 4.22 -1.88
CA MET A 101 20.87 3.58 -3.18
C MET A 101 19.53 3.93 -3.85
N LEU A 102 18.47 4.13 -3.06
CA LEU A 102 17.15 4.52 -3.52
C LEU A 102 17.15 5.99 -3.97
N PHE A 103 17.72 6.89 -3.19
CA PHE A 103 17.87 8.31 -3.53
C PHE A 103 18.80 8.54 -4.72
N ASN A 104 19.90 7.79 -4.83
CA ASN A 104 20.80 7.86 -5.98
C ASN A 104 20.12 7.41 -7.29
N ARG A 105 19.02 6.63 -7.20
CA ARG A 105 18.17 6.28 -8.34
C ARG A 105 17.08 7.30 -8.63
N GLY A 106 17.01 8.38 -7.86
CA GLY A 106 16.05 9.46 -8.06
C GLY A 106 14.78 9.34 -7.22
N ALA A 107 14.73 8.48 -6.21
CA ALA A 107 13.58 8.46 -5.31
C ALA A 107 13.39 9.81 -4.60
N ALA A 108 12.15 10.29 -4.62
CA ALA A 108 11.74 11.50 -3.94
C ALA A 108 11.54 11.25 -2.45
N VAL A 109 11.60 12.33 -1.66
CA VAL A 109 11.14 12.36 -0.27
C VAL A 109 9.87 13.18 -0.22
N PRO A 110 8.67 12.60 -0.36
CA PRO A 110 7.43 13.38 -0.31
C PRO A 110 7.30 14.06 1.05
N ARG A 111 6.96 15.36 1.04
CA ARG A 111 6.79 16.16 2.26
C ARG A 111 5.82 15.51 3.25
N HIS A 112 4.70 14.98 2.78
CA HIS A 112 3.70 14.32 3.64
C HIS A 112 4.22 13.06 4.33
N VAL A 113 5.00 12.25 3.60
CA VAL A 113 5.66 11.06 4.16
C VAL A 113 6.64 11.47 5.25
N LEU A 114 7.45 12.51 5.00
CA LEU A 114 8.41 13.06 5.96
C LEU A 114 7.72 13.61 7.21
N GLN A 115 6.68 14.43 7.04
CA GLN A 115 5.91 15.00 8.15
C GLN A 115 5.27 13.89 8.99
N ARG A 116 4.62 12.90 8.37
CA ARG A 116 4.03 11.79 9.12
C ARG A 116 5.11 10.96 9.82
N LEU A 117 6.24 10.71 9.17
CA LEU A 117 7.37 10.00 9.76
C LEU A 117 7.82 10.68 11.06
N ILE A 118 8.05 12.00 11.03
CA ILE A 118 8.38 12.82 12.21
C ILE A 118 7.29 12.73 13.29
N GLN A 119 6.02 12.72 12.87
CA GLN A 119 4.89 12.66 13.79
C GLN A 119 4.72 11.32 14.49
N VAL A 120 5.22 10.21 13.95
CA VAL A 120 4.95 8.85 14.49
C VAL A 120 6.19 8.12 14.96
N TYR A 121 7.37 8.38 14.41
CA TYR A 121 8.60 7.69 14.79
C TYR A 121 8.94 7.94 16.27
N LEU A 122 9.30 6.89 17.00
CA LEU A 122 9.59 6.89 18.44
C LEU A 122 8.45 7.37 19.36
N LYS A 123 7.22 7.54 18.84
CA LYS A 123 6.04 7.81 19.67
C LYS A 123 5.38 6.50 20.08
N PRO A 124 5.05 6.30 21.38
CA PRO A 124 4.47 5.05 21.86
C PRO A 124 3.10 4.81 21.21
N VAL A 125 2.98 3.69 20.49
CA VAL A 125 1.73 3.25 19.83
C VAL A 125 0.63 2.95 20.86
N GLU A 126 1.01 2.68 22.11
CA GLU A 126 0.14 2.22 23.21
C GLU A 126 -0.90 3.25 23.66
N LYS A 127 -0.66 4.57 23.53
CA LYS A 127 -1.64 5.58 23.93
C LYS A 127 -2.88 5.65 23.01
N ARG A 128 -2.88 4.97 21.87
CA ARG A 128 -4.04 4.85 20.97
C ARG A 128 -4.87 3.58 21.20
N ARG A 129 -4.37 2.60 21.97
CA ARG A 129 -5.03 1.31 22.25
C ARG A 129 -6.00 1.33 23.45
N ARG A 130 -6.83 2.36 23.63
CA ARG A 130 -7.88 2.28 24.67
C ARG A 130 -9.13 1.58 24.11
N ARG A 131 -9.31 0.31 24.52
CA ARG A 131 -10.52 -0.54 24.49
C ARG A 131 -10.79 -1.41 23.24
N SER A 132 -10.06 -2.51 23.08
CA SER A 132 -10.64 -3.86 22.90
C SER A 132 -9.55 -4.90 22.67
N SER A 133 -9.56 -5.97 23.45
CA SER A 133 -8.62 -7.09 23.42
C SER A 133 -8.96 -8.09 22.33
N PHE A 134 -8.59 -7.82 21.08
CA PHE A 134 -8.41 -8.78 19.99
C PHE A 134 -7.53 -8.08 18.95
N ASP A 135 -6.54 -8.77 18.37
CA ASP A 135 -5.58 -8.25 17.39
C ASP A 135 -6.24 -7.36 16.30
N THR A 136 -6.30 -6.06 16.58
CA THR A 136 -7.04 -5.08 15.78
C THR A 136 -6.05 -4.18 15.06
N PHE A 137 -6.11 -4.21 13.74
CA PHE A 137 -5.35 -3.36 12.85
C PHE A 137 -6.10 -2.03 12.73
N ASP A 138 -5.70 -1.07 13.55
CA ASP A 138 -6.13 0.33 13.42
C ASP A 138 -5.41 0.93 12.21
N LEU A 139 -6.17 1.41 11.20
CA LEU A 139 -5.60 2.06 10.02
C LEU A 139 -4.66 3.22 10.41
N ASP A 140 -4.95 3.95 11.50
CA ASP A 140 -4.08 5.02 12.02
C ASP A 140 -2.74 4.51 12.56
N ALA A 141 -2.70 3.24 12.96
CA ALA A 141 -1.53 2.57 13.48
C ALA A 141 -0.74 1.85 12.39
N PHE A 142 -1.27 1.54 11.21
CA PHE A 142 -0.55 0.73 10.22
C PHE A 142 0.77 1.37 9.79
N PHE A 143 0.73 2.60 9.26
CA PHE A 143 1.96 3.32 8.90
C PHE A 143 2.86 3.54 10.13
N ALA A 144 2.28 3.85 11.28
CA ALA A 144 3.04 4.06 12.52
C ALA A 144 3.77 2.79 12.97
N GLN A 145 3.14 1.61 12.85
CA GLN A 145 3.70 0.30 13.15
C GLN A 145 4.85 -0.04 12.20
N GLN A 146 4.66 0.16 10.89
CA GLN A 146 5.72 -0.08 9.91
C GLN A 146 6.92 0.84 10.15
N VAL A 147 6.67 2.12 10.42
CA VAL A 147 7.72 3.09 10.74
C VAL A 147 8.46 2.76 12.05
N GLN A 148 7.84 2.11 13.02
CA GLN A 148 8.59 1.66 14.22
C GLN A 148 9.63 0.57 13.91
N LEU A 149 9.50 -0.15 12.78
CA LEU A 149 10.46 -1.17 12.35
C LEU A 149 11.69 -0.55 11.64
N LEU A 150 11.66 0.76 11.37
CA LEU A 150 12.74 1.49 10.71
C LEU A 150 13.96 1.62 11.64
N SER A 151 15.15 1.37 11.09
CA SER A 151 16.40 1.60 11.81
C SER A 151 16.62 3.09 12.06
N PHE A 152 17.33 3.43 13.15
CA PHE A 152 17.63 4.83 13.46
C PHE A 152 18.45 5.51 12.36
N ASP A 153 19.43 4.81 11.80
CA ASP A 153 20.23 5.28 10.67
C ASP A 153 19.38 5.57 9.43
N GLY A 154 18.40 4.70 9.15
CA GLY A 154 17.46 4.94 8.06
C GLY A 154 16.57 6.16 8.26
N TYR A 155 16.05 6.32 9.49
CA TYR A 155 15.30 7.51 9.88
C TYR A 155 16.14 8.79 9.72
N ALA A 156 17.37 8.80 10.23
CA ALA A 156 18.28 9.93 10.13
C ALA A 156 18.59 10.30 8.66
N THR A 157 18.80 9.29 7.82
CA THR A 157 19.06 9.47 6.37
C THR A 157 17.88 10.15 5.67
N ILE A 158 16.63 9.74 5.97
CA ILE A 158 15.43 10.36 5.42
C ILE A 158 15.27 11.80 5.93
N LEU A 159 15.49 12.03 7.22
CA LEU A 159 15.41 13.37 7.81
C LEU A 159 16.43 14.33 7.20
N GLN A 160 17.69 13.89 7.06
CA GLN A 160 18.74 14.71 6.45
C GLN A 160 18.34 15.09 5.03
N LYS A 161 17.87 14.11 4.24
CA LYS A 161 17.43 14.39 2.87
C LYS A 161 16.22 15.32 2.82
N GLY A 162 15.28 15.14 3.74
CA GLY A 162 14.13 16.02 3.90
C GLY A 162 14.52 17.44 4.29
N HIS A 163 15.52 17.60 5.16
CA HIS A 163 16.03 18.91 5.56
C HIS A 163 16.73 19.64 4.40
N GLU A 164 17.48 18.93 3.56
CA GLU A 164 18.06 19.51 2.34
C GLU A 164 16.98 20.09 1.39
N LEU A 165 15.84 19.40 1.29
CA LEU A 165 14.75 19.78 0.39
C LEU A 165 13.82 20.85 0.97
N TYR A 166 13.52 20.78 2.28
CA TYR A 166 12.45 21.55 2.92
C TYR A 166 12.91 22.37 4.12
N GLY A 167 14.20 22.38 4.47
CA GLY A 167 14.71 22.97 5.72
C GLY A 167 14.49 24.47 5.88
N ARG A 168 14.09 25.18 4.82
CA ARG A 168 13.70 26.61 4.86
C ARG A 168 12.19 26.84 5.00
N ASP A 169 11.37 25.80 4.76
CA ASP A 169 9.91 25.84 4.88
C ASP A 169 9.49 25.33 6.27
N LEU A 170 9.45 26.27 7.21
CA LEU A 170 8.94 26.04 8.57
C LEU A 170 7.43 25.85 8.55
N ASP A 171 6.97 24.62 8.31
CA ASP A 171 6.11 23.91 9.28
C ASP A 171 6.02 22.42 8.91
N LEU A 172 7.09 21.66 9.15
CA LEU A 172 7.04 20.19 9.11
C LEU A 172 6.17 19.62 10.25
N THR A 173 5.72 20.49 11.16
CA THR A 173 4.83 20.19 12.29
C THR A 173 3.38 20.65 12.09
N ALA A 174 3.06 21.35 10.99
CA ALA A 174 1.72 21.87 10.71
C ALA A 174 0.67 20.75 10.65
N ASN A 175 -0.51 21.05 11.18
CA ASN A 175 -1.61 20.11 11.24
C ASN A 175 -2.17 19.78 9.86
N TYR A 176 -2.37 18.48 9.68
CA TYR A 176 -2.49 17.72 8.44
C TYR A 176 -3.84 17.87 7.70
N HIS A 177 -4.81 18.62 8.22
CA HIS A 177 -6.23 18.35 7.89
C HIS A 177 -6.78 18.92 6.58
N ASP A 178 -6.03 19.68 5.77
CA ASP A 178 -6.58 20.28 4.57
C ASP A 178 -5.94 19.74 3.27
N LEU A 179 -6.54 18.67 2.74
CA LEU A 179 -6.22 18.09 1.43
C LEU A 179 -6.33 19.10 0.26
N THR A 180 -7.06 20.20 0.45
CA THR A 180 -7.31 21.19 -0.60
C THR A 180 -6.32 22.35 -0.60
N SER A 181 -5.48 22.45 0.44
CA SER A 181 -4.52 23.55 0.63
C SER A 181 -3.23 23.43 -0.19
N MET A 182 -2.96 22.28 -0.78
CA MET A 182 -1.71 22.00 -1.51
C MET A 182 -1.98 21.77 -3.00
N PRO A 183 -1.27 22.47 -3.91
CA PRO A 183 -1.48 22.32 -5.34
C PRO A 183 -1.01 20.93 -5.83
N LEU A 184 -1.96 20.18 -6.40
CA LEU A 184 -1.75 18.90 -7.10
C LEU A 184 -0.74 18.99 -8.27
N SER A 185 -0.46 20.21 -8.74
CA SER A 185 0.48 20.50 -9.82
C SER A 185 1.95 20.44 -9.41
N SER A 186 2.24 20.30 -8.11
CA SER A 186 3.61 20.02 -7.67
C SER A 186 3.84 18.51 -7.77
N ASP A 187 4.95 18.09 -8.37
CA ASP A 187 5.41 16.70 -8.52
C ASP A 187 5.56 15.92 -7.18
N TRP A 188 5.11 16.53 -6.08
CA TRP A 188 5.44 16.23 -4.69
C TRP A 188 4.19 15.97 -3.82
N TYR A 189 2.98 16.23 -4.32
CA TYR A 189 1.77 16.10 -3.49
C TYR A 189 1.17 14.70 -3.55
N PHE A 190 1.35 13.89 -2.52
CA PHE A 190 0.50 12.72 -2.31
C PHE A 190 -0.02 12.74 -0.87
N PRO A 191 -1.34 12.63 -0.64
CA PRO A 191 -1.88 12.74 0.70
C PRO A 191 -1.57 11.53 1.58
N ALA A 192 -0.94 10.47 1.06
CA ALA A 192 -0.57 9.35 1.91
C ALA A 192 0.82 9.48 2.54
N PRO A 193 0.98 9.00 3.78
CA PRO A 193 -0.05 8.34 4.61
C PRO A 193 -1.11 9.33 5.11
N ALA A 194 -2.38 9.06 4.79
CA ALA A 194 -3.50 9.85 5.27
C ALA A 194 -4.01 9.28 6.61
N PRO A 195 -4.21 10.10 7.65
CA PRO A 195 -5.02 9.73 8.79
C PRO A 195 -6.44 9.42 8.30
N VAL A 196 -7.03 8.46 8.99
CA VAL A 196 -8.26 7.79 8.60
C VAL A 196 -9.46 8.73 8.59
N ASP A 197 -9.39 9.80 9.39
CA ASP A 197 -10.43 10.81 9.52
C ASP A 197 -10.48 11.81 8.35
N THR A 198 -9.63 11.63 7.34
CA THR A 198 -9.58 12.55 6.20
C THR A 198 -10.69 12.22 5.21
N ASN A 199 -11.62 13.16 5.02
CA ASN A 199 -12.68 13.02 4.03
C ASN A 199 -12.08 12.87 2.62
N LEU A 200 -12.17 11.67 2.04
CA LEU A 200 -11.66 11.36 0.69
C LEU A 200 -12.66 11.66 -0.44
N ARG A 201 -13.84 12.24 -0.16
CA ARG A 201 -14.76 12.71 -1.22
C ARG A 201 -14.09 13.63 -2.25
N PRO A 202 -13.15 14.54 -1.87
CA PRO A 202 -12.40 15.33 -2.86
C PRO A 202 -11.58 14.49 -3.83
N LEU A 203 -11.03 13.33 -3.41
CA LEU A 203 -10.32 12.41 -4.31
C LEU A 203 -11.27 11.78 -5.34
N LEU A 204 -12.47 11.39 -4.91
CA LEU A 204 -13.49 10.86 -5.83
C LEU A 204 -13.98 11.93 -6.81
N LYS A 205 -14.08 13.18 -6.35
CA LYS A 205 -14.36 14.32 -7.24
C LYS A 205 -13.22 14.55 -8.22
N LEU A 206 -11.96 14.43 -7.79
CA LEU A 206 -10.78 14.54 -8.65
C LEU A 206 -10.80 13.46 -9.74
N ALA A 207 -11.13 12.22 -9.40
CA ALA A 207 -11.29 11.14 -10.38
C ALA A 207 -12.34 11.46 -11.47
N GLN A 208 -13.36 12.26 -11.13
CA GLN A 208 -14.38 12.70 -12.07
C GLN A 208 -13.95 13.93 -12.89
N THR A 209 -13.32 14.92 -12.26
CA THR A 209 -13.00 16.21 -12.91
C THR A 209 -11.68 16.20 -13.65
N GLU A 210 -10.68 15.49 -13.14
CA GLU A 210 -9.30 15.46 -13.64
C GLU A 210 -8.73 14.02 -13.55
N PRO A 211 -9.26 13.09 -14.39
CA PRO A 211 -8.91 11.67 -14.31
C PRO A 211 -7.41 11.40 -14.52
N ASP A 212 -6.73 12.22 -15.33
CA ASP A 212 -5.29 12.09 -15.57
C ASP A 212 -4.46 12.37 -14.31
N LEU A 213 -4.87 13.36 -13.50
CA LEU A 213 -4.21 13.62 -12.22
C LEU A 213 -4.52 12.55 -11.18
N PHE A 214 -5.74 12.02 -11.20
CA PHE A 214 -6.10 10.89 -10.34
C PHE A 214 -5.31 9.62 -10.71
N ALA A 215 -5.08 9.36 -12.00
CA ALA A 215 -4.30 8.22 -12.47
C ALA A 215 -2.84 8.23 -11.96
N LEU A 216 -2.28 9.41 -11.65
CA LEU A 216 -0.96 9.50 -11.02
C LEU A 216 -0.91 8.83 -9.64
N MET A 217 -2.05 8.61 -8.99
CA MET A 217 -2.18 7.97 -7.67
C MET A 217 -2.31 6.46 -7.73
N ASP A 218 -2.52 5.88 -8.92
CA ASP A 218 -2.78 4.46 -9.12
C ASP A 218 -1.76 3.54 -8.45
N PRO A 219 -0.43 3.82 -8.51
CA PRO A 219 0.57 2.96 -7.88
C PRO A 219 0.36 2.77 -6.37
N VAL A 220 -0.22 3.74 -5.66
CA VAL A 220 -0.43 3.58 -4.21
C VAL A 220 -1.51 2.57 -3.91
N PHE A 221 -2.56 2.54 -4.72
CA PHE A 221 -3.64 1.58 -4.50
C PHE A 221 -3.16 0.13 -4.72
N THR A 222 -2.03 -0.10 -5.41
CA THR A 222 -1.50 -1.46 -5.58
C THR A 222 -0.85 -2.01 -4.31
N PHE A 223 -0.22 -1.16 -3.48
CA PHE A 223 0.55 -1.62 -2.31
C PHE A 223 0.03 -1.15 -0.96
N ASP A 224 -0.74 -0.07 -0.89
CA ASP A 224 -1.29 0.43 0.38
C ASP A 224 -2.72 -0.07 0.60
N PRO A 225 -2.94 -1.07 1.49
CA PRO A 225 -4.28 -1.54 1.82
C PRO A 225 -5.11 -0.48 2.55
N VAL A 226 -4.48 0.49 3.24
CA VAL A 226 -5.17 1.58 3.93
C VAL A 226 -5.79 2.53 2.90
N ALA A 227 -5.01 2.98 1.91
CA ALA A 227 -5.52 3.81 0.83
C ALA A 227 -6.70 3.15 0.08
N ARG A 228 -6.59 1.85 -0.24
CA ARG A 228 -7.70 1.10 -0.85
C ARG A 228 -8.92 1.01 0.07
N ALA A 229 -8.74 0.76 1.36
CA ALA A 229 -9.83 0.70 2.32
C ALA A 229 -10.57 2.03 2.43
N SER A 230 -9.83 3.14 2.52
CA SER A 230 -10.39 4.48 2.59
C SER A 230 -11.10 4.87 1.29
N LEU A 231 -10.61 4.42 0.12
CA LEU A 231 -11.31 4.61 -1.16
C LEU A 231 -12.66 3.89 -1.18
N TRP A 232 -12.69 2.63 -0.72
CA TRP A 232 -13.94 1.87 -0.56
C TRP A 232 -14.92 2.55 0.39
N GLU A 233 -14.44 3.04 1.53
CA GLU A 233 -15.27 3.77 2.49
C GLU A 233 -15.88 5.04 1.88
N ALA A 234 -15.08 5.82 1.14
CA ALA A 234 -15.56 7.02 0.46
C ALA A 234 -16.58 6.68 -0.63
N ALA A 235 -16.37 5.60 -1.38
CA ALA A 235 -17.33 5.13 -2.38
C ALA A 235 -18.65 4.72 -1.73
N PHE A 236 -18.61 3.91 -0.65
CA PHE A 236 -19.82 3.53 0.09
C PHE A 236 -20.54 4.74 0.66
N LEU A 237 -19.81 5.72 1.18
CA LEU A 237 -20.39 6.94 1.72
C LEU A 237 -21.18 7.72 0.65
N ILE A 238 -20.65 7.85 -0.57
CA ILE A 238 -21.35 8.51 -1.68
C ILE A 238 -22.59 7.70 -2.09
N LEU A 239 -22.46 6.38 -2.25
CA LEU A 239 -23.58 5.52 -2.63
C LEU A 239 -24.68 5.51 -1.55
N PHE A 240 -24.29 5.57 -0.28
CA PHE A 240 -25.19 5.63 0.86
C PHE A 240 -25.94 6.96 0.93
N ASP A 241 -25.25 8.08 0.75
CA ASP A 241 -25.88 9.40 0.64
C ASP A 241 -26.90 9.43 -0.50
N GLU A 242 -26.54 8.91 -1.67
CA GLU A 242 -27.42 8.86 -2.84
C GLU A 242 -28.60 7.88 -2.65
N ALA A 243 -28.37 6.77 -1.94
CA ALA A 243 -29.45 5.86 -1.55
C ALA A 243 -30.47 6.58 -0.65
N PHE A 244 -30.00 7.45 0.24
CA PHE A 244 -30.85 8.22 1.14
C PHE A 244 -31.45 9.50 0.57
N ARG A 245 -30.91 10.02 -0.52
CA ARG A 245 -31.41 11.26 -1.15
C ARG A 245 -32.91 11.18 -1.51
N ALA A 246 -33.41 9.97 -1.74
CA ALA A 246 -34.82 9.70 -2.04
C ALA A 246 -35.69 9.39 -0.81
N THR A 247 -35.11 9.37 0.40
CA THR A 247 -35.80 9.05 1.65
C THR A 247 -35.70 10.22 2.62
N ALA A 248 -36.84 10.86 2.91
CA ALA A 248 -36.90 11.95 3.89
C ALA A 248 -36.33 11.48 5.25
N PRO A 249 -35.45 12.25 5.90
CA PRO A 249 -34.88 11.87 7.18
C PRO A 249 -35.98 11.91 8.25
N THR A 250 -36.18 10.79 8.95
CA THR A 250 -37.09 10.71 10.11
C THR A 250 -36.50 11.49 11.29
N GLN A 251 -37.35 11.93 12.23
CA GLN A 251 -36.89 12.59 13.47
C GLN A 251 -35.91 11.73 14.27
N GLU A 252 -36.16 10.42 14.39
CA GLU A 252 -35.24 9.48 15.03
C GLU A 252 -33.88 9.44 14.33
N ARG A 253 -33.86 9.48 12.99
CA ARG A 253 -32.61 9.47 12.21
C ARG A 253 -31.82 10.76 12.38
N GLN A 254 -32.49 11.91 12.47
CA GLN A 254 -31.84 13.18 12.78
C GLN A 254 -31.24 13.16 14.18
N ALA A 255 -31.96 12.61 15.17
CA ALA A 255 -31.44 12.44 16.53
C ALA A 255 -30.26 11.47 16.61
N GLN A 256 -30.25 10.41 15.78
CA GLN A 256 -29.13 9.46 15.69
C GLN A 256 -27.90 10.09 15.03
N LEU A 257 -28.07 10.92 13.99
CA LEU A 257 -26.98 11.65 13.32
C LEU A 257 -26.23 12.59 14.28
N LEU A 258 -26.94 13.25 15.19
CA LEU A 258 -26.35 14.14 16.20
C LEU A 258 -25.46 13.41 17.22
N ASN A 259 -25.63 12.10 17.38
CA ASN A 259 -24.92 11.26 18.35
C ASN A 259 -23.92 10.30 17.69
N LEU A 260 -23.67 10.43 16.38
CA LEU A 260 -22.72 9.55 15.70
C LEU A 260 -21.28 9.83 16.19
N PRO A 261 -20.52 8.80 16.58
CA PRO A 261 -19.11 8.97 16.86
C PRO A 261 -18.39 9.39 15.57
N LEU A 262 -17.69 10.53 15.63
CA LEU A 262 -17.05 11.17 14.48
C LEU A 262 -15.81 10.44 13.96
N SER A 263 -15.24 9.47 14.69
CA SER A 263 -14.02 8.77 14.25
C SER A 263 -14.37 7.40 13.65
N SER A 264 -14.05 7.24 12.37
CA SER A 264 -14.09 5.96 11.67
C SER A 264 -12.77 5.24 11.88
N GLN A 265 -12.81 4.02 12.43
CA GLN A 265 -11.67 3.12 12.38
C GLN A 265 -12.08 1.90 11.56
N VAL A 266 -11.64 1.84 10.30
CA VAL A 266 -11.67 0.56 9.58
C VAL A 266 -10.70 -0.36 10.30
N ARG A 267 -11.18 -1.54 10.68
CA ARG A 267 -10.33 -2.60 11.21
C ARG A 267 -9.97 -3.46 10.02
N LEU A 268 -8.70 -3.44 9.60
CA LEU A 268 -8.18 -4.44 8.66
C LEU A 268 -7.66 -5.64 9.45
N VAL A 269 -7.47 -6.81 8.84
CA VAL A 269 -6.77 -7.94 9.50
C VAL A 269 -5.94 -8.67 8.45
N GLY A 270 -4.60 -8.56 8.53
CA GLY A 270 -3.68 -9.32 7.68
C GLY A 270 -3.52 -8.84 6.23
N PRO A 271 -2.76 -9.58 5.40
CA PRO A 271 -2.68 -9.33 3.96
C PRO A 271 -4.01 -9.75 3.31
N LEU A 272 -4.76 -8.78 2.80
CA LEU A 272 -6.10 -8.99 2.26
C LEU A 272 -6.07 -8.94 0.73
N THR A 273 -6.76 -9.87 0.10
CA THR A 273 -7.15 -9.71 -1.31
C THR A 273 -8.14 -8.56 -1.43
N ASP A 274 -8.28 -7.97 -2.63
CA ASP A 274 -9.25 -6.89 -2.86
C ASP A 274 -10.67 -7.27 -2.48
N GLN A 275 -11.05 -8.53 -2.72
CA GLN A 275 -12.36 -9.07 -2.34
C GLN A 275 -12.54 -9.13 -0.82
N GLN A 276 -11.53 -9.61 -0.09
CA GLN A 276 -11.57 -9.66 1.37
C GLN A 276 -11.59 -8.25 1.97
N LEU A 277 -10.80 -7.34 1.41
CA LEU A 277 -10.77 -5.94 1.79
C LEU A 277 -12.15 -5.29 1.62
N PHE A 278 -12.79 -5.50 0.47
CA PHE A 278 -14.15 -5.06 0.22
C PHE A 278 -15.14 -5.59 1.27
N CYS A 279 -15.12 -6.90 1.55
CA CYS A 279 -16.05 -7.51 2.52
C CYS A 279 -15.89 -6.89 3.90
N GLN A 280 -14.64 -6.67 4.32
CA GLN A 280 -14.32 -6.10 5.62
C GLN A 280 -14.71 -4.62 5.71
N VAL A 281 -14.43 -3.82 4.69
CA VAL A 281 -14.81 -2.40 4.65
C VAL A 281 -16.33 -2.27 4.61
N PHE A 282 -17.03 -3.08 3.82
CA PHE A 282 -18.49 -3.09 3.75
C PHE A 282 -19.10 -3.44 5.12
N ALA A 283 -18.63 -4.51 5.77
CA ALA A 283 -19.11 -4.90 7.09
C ALA A 283 -18.88 -3.79 8.14
N ASN A 284 -17.67 -3.22 8.16
CA ASN A 284 -17.28 -2.15 9.07
C ASN A 284 -17.98 -0.82 8.77
N PHE A 285 -18.44 -0.60 7.55
CA PHE A 285 -19.14 0.64 7.19
C PHE A 285 -20.45 0.78 7.99
N PHE A 286 -21.22 -0.31 8.13
CA PHE A 286 -22.52 -0.27 8.79
C PHE A 286 -22.44 -0.32 10.32
N THR A 287 -21.32 -0.76 10.90
CA THR A 287 -21.12 -0.73 12.36
C THR A 287 -21.01 0.68 12.92
N LYS A 288 -20.73 1.67 12.05
CA LYS A 288 -20.68 3.10 12.41
C LYS A 288 -22.04 3.69 12.73
N TYR A 289 -23.11 3.06 12.25
CA TYR A 289 -24.48 3.54 12.41
C TYR A 289 -25.24 2.68 13.42
N PRO A 290 -26.24 3.20 14.14
CA PRO A 290 -27.11 2.38 14.98
C PRO A 290 -27.85 1.28 14.21
N VAL A 291 -28.31 0.25 14.93
CA VAL A 291 -29.21 -0.77 14.35
C VAL A 291 -30.48 -0.09 13.86
N GLY A 292 -30.94 -0.45 12.65
CA GLY A 292 -32.13 0.15 12.04
C GLY A 292 -31.89 1.52 11.37
N TYR A 293 -30.69 2.12 11.49
CA TYR A 293 -30.37 3.38 10.81
C TYR A 293 -30.47 3.29 9.28
N CYS A 294 -30.16 2.12 8.70
CA CYS A 294 -30.31 1.84 7.28
C CYS A 294 -31.55 0.95 7.04
N PRO A 295 -32.70 1.53 6.63
CA PRO A 295 -33.89 0.75 6.30
C PRO A 295 -33.63 -0.21 5.14
N SER A 296 -34.36 -1.32 5.08
CA SER A 296 -34.23 -2.33 4.02
C SER A 296 -34.33 -1.73 2.61
N ARG A 297 -35.23 -0.75 2.39
CA ARG A 297 -35.36 -0.04 1.10
C ARG A 297 -34.08 0.72 0.72
N THR A 298 -33.44 1.39 1.68
CA THR A 298 -32.18 2.10 1.44
C THR A 298 -31.06 1.12 1.15
N MET A 299 -30.97 0.01 1.91
CA MET A 299 -29.98 -1.03 1.66
C MET A 299 -30.11 -1.63 0.27
N HIS A 300 -31.33 -1.99 -0.16
CA HIS A 300 -31.57 -2.49 -1.52
C HIS A 300 -31.14 -1.48 -2.58
N LYS A 301 -31.45 -0.19 -2.40
CA LYS A 301 -31.00 0.86 -3.32
C LYS A 301 -29.48 0.99 -3.33
N LEU A 302 -28.81 0.97 -2.17
CA LEU A 302 -27.35 0.99 -2.08
C LEU A 302 -26.72 -0.19 -2.83
N LEU A 303 -27.22 -1.41 -2.62
CA LEU A 303 -26.72 -2.61 -3.29
C LEU A 303 -26.94 -2.56 -4.81
N ALA A 304 -28.09 -2.03 -5.25
CA ALA A 304 -28.35 -1.80 -6.67
C ALA A 304 -27.39 -0.78 -7.28
N LEU A 305 -27.17 0.36 -6.61
CA LEU A 305 -26.21 1.38 -7.06
C LEU A 305 -24.77 0.82 -7.08
N LEU A 306 -24.40 0.04 -6.08
CA LEU A 306 -23.09 -0.63 -6.00
C LEU A 306 -22.87 -1.52 -7.22
N LYS A 307 -23.84 -2.39 -7.57
CA LYS A 307 -23.75 -3.26 -8.75
C LYS A 307 -23.78 -2.49 -10.08
N GLN A 308 -24.48 -1.37 -10.13
CA GLN A 308 -24.62 -0.59 -11.36
C GLN A 308 -23.35 0.22 -11.68
N TYR A 309 -22.75 0.85 -10.67
CA TYR A 309 -21.72 1.87 -10.87
C TYR A 309 -20.31 1.42 -10.51
N VAL A 310 -20.15 0.38 -9.67
CA VAL A 310 -18.83 -0.06 -9.21
C VAL A 310 -18.43 -1.34 -9.95
N LYS A 311 -17.24 -1.31 -10.57
CA LYS A 311 -16.67 -2.42 -11.35
C LYS A 311 -15.28 -2.79 -10.80
N PRO A 312 -15.21 -3.57 -9.71
CA PRO A 312 -13.93 -4.01 -9.17
C PRO A 312 -13.34 -5.17 -9.98
N SER A 313 -12.11 -5.56 -9.64
CA SER A 313 -11.41 -6.73 -10.21
C SER A 313 -12.05 -8.08 -9.85
N PHE A 314 -12.98 -8.10 -8.90
CA PHE A 314 -13.68 -9.29 -8.41
C PHE A 314 -15.20 -9.20 -8.62
N ASN A 315 -15.91 -10.32 -8.47
CA ASN A 315 -17.37 -10.35 -8.58
C ASN A 315 -18.04 -9.93 -7.26
N ILE A 316 -18.81 -8.82 -7.30
CA ILE A 316 -19.53 -8.29 -6.13
C ILE A 316 -20.54 -9.29 -5.56
N ASP A 317 -21.25 -10.04 -6.41
CA ASP A 317 -22.25 -11.01 -5.92
C ASP A 317 -21.58 -12.11 -5.10
N VAL A 318 -20.47 -12.65 -5.59
CA VAL A 318 -19.68 -13.68 -4.87
C VAL A 318 -19.13 -13.13 -3.56
N ALA A 319 -18.72 -11.86 -3.53
CA ALA A 319 -18.26 -11.21 -2.31
C ALA A 319 -19.38 -11.07 -1.28
N LEU A 320 -20.57 -10.62 -1.71
CA LEU A 320 -21.74 -10.50 -0.84
C LEU A 320 -22.25 -11.86 -0.33
N GLU A 321 -22.24 -12.90 -1.18
CA GLU A 321 -22.56 -14.28 -0.78
C GLU A 321 -21.59 -14.78 0.30
N HIS A 322 -20.29 -14.56 0.10
CA HIS A 322 -19.28 -14.88 1.10
C HIS A 322 -19.53 -14.16 2.42
N MET A 323 -19.91 -12.88 2.39
CA MET A 323 -20.25 -12.13 3.61
C MET A 323 -21.43 -12.75 4.36
N VAL A 324 -22.48 -13.18 3.64
CA VAL A 324 -23.64 -13.83 4.25
C VAL A 324 -23.26 -15.18 4.86
N HIS A 325 -22.54 -16.02 4.11
CA HIS A 325 -22.14 -17.35 4.57
C HIS A 325 -21.18 -17.33 5.76
N ALA A 326 -20.21 -16.41 5.75
CA ALA A 326 -19.24 -16.25 6.82
C ALA A 326 -19.75 -15.36 7.98
N ASN A 327 -21.01 -14.90 7.92
CA ASN A 327 -21.64 -14.03 8.90
C ASN A 327 -20.79 -12.77 9.19
N LEU A 328 -20.20 -12.17 8.14
CA LEU A 328 -19.27 -11.04 8.22
C LEU A 328 -20.05 -9.73 8.27
N GLY A 329 -20.41 -9.28 9.48
CA GLY A 329 -21.08 -8.01 9.69
C GLY A 329 -22.18 -8.08 10.73
N ARG A 330 -23.00 -7.03 10.79
CA ARG A 330 -24.15 -6.96 11.69
C ARG A 330 -25.33 -7.75 11.13
N SER A 331 -26.11 -8.40 11.99
CA SER A 331 -27.19 -9.30 11.61
C SER A 331 -28.23 -8.68 10.66
N ASP A 332 -28.65 -7.44 10.91
CA ASP A 332 -29.61 -6.70 10.07
C ASP A 332 -29.07 -6.41 8.65
N THR A 333 -27.76 -6.16 8.55
CA THR A 333 -27.06 -5.90 7.30
C THR A 333 -26.97 -7.20 6.50
N ILE A 334 -26.60 -8.29 7.16
CA ILE A 334 -26.49 -9.63 6.56
C ILE A 334 -27.86 -10.11 6.05
N GLU A 335 -28.91 -9.96 6.85
CA GLU A 335 -30.27 -10.33 6.45
C GLU A 335 -30.73 -9.53 5.21
N SER A 336 -30.41 -8.24 5.16
CA SER A 336 -30.77 -7.39 4.02
C SER A 336 -30.01 -7.77 2.75
N VAL A 337 -28.72 -8.11 2.87
CA VAL A 337 -27.91 -8.61 1.75
C VAL A 337 -28.42 -9.95 1.25
N ASP A 338 -28.73 -10.89 2.15
CA ASP A 338 -29.29 -12.20 1.81
C ASP A 338 -30.63 -12.07 1.06
N LYS A 339 -31.53 -11.20 1.54
CA LYS A 339 -32.79 -10.91 0.85
C LYS A 339 -32.58 -10.32 -0.55
N PHE A 340 -31.61 -9.42 -0.70
CA PHE A 340 -31.30 -8.81 -2.00
C PHE A 340 -30.75 -9.85 -2.99
N LEU A 341 -29.85 -10.74 -2.55
CA LEU A 341 -29.28 -11.79 -3.40
C LEU A 341 -30.33 -12.81 -3.87
N LYS A 342 -31.37 -13.05 -3.05
CA LYS A 342 -32.48 -13.97 -3.36
C LYS A 342 -33.55 -13.38 -4.28
N GLN A 343 -33.58 -12.06 -4.50
CA GLN A 343 -34.53 -11.36 -5.37
C GLN A 343 -34.08 -11.31 -6.85
N LYS A 344 -33.08 -12.11 -7.22
CA LYS A 344 -32.58 -12.21 -8.60
C LYS A 344 -33.61 -12.78 -9.57
#